data_AF-A0A673N5V3-F1
#
_entry.id   AF-A0A673N5V3-F1
#
_cell.length_a   1.000
_cell.length_b   1.000
_cell.length_c   1.000
_cell.angle_alpha   90.00
_cell.angle_beta   90.00
_cell.angle_gamma   90.00
#
_symmetry.space_group_name_H-M   'P 1'
#
loop_
_entity.id
_entity.type
_entity.pdbx_description
1 polymer ?
#
loop_
_entity_poly.entity_id
_entity_poly.type
_entity_poly.pdbx_seq_one_letter_code
_entity_poly.pdbx_strand_id
1 'polypeptide(L)'
;MDPLLYLGGLVILFLVWIKVKGLEYVIVHQRWIFVCLFLLPLSVIFDVYYYLRAWIIFKMCSAPKQHDQRVRDIQRQVREWKKEGGKKHMCTGRPGWLTVSLRVGKYKKTHKNIMINMMDILEVDTKRQVVRVEPLANMGQVTALLNSIGWTLPVLPELDDLTVGGLVMGTGIESSSNIYGLFQHICVAFELVLADGSLVRCTEVRLRYESIRGLDAICKKFAEESANKENQFVEGLQYSRDEAVIMTGTMTDHAEIFQLMKNGGKNKILFSVYINQASKAAFPPKLSGTICPRNFFFPPDLLLSAFPSRSKVYPLWLCPFVLPNQPGMVHPKGDEDELYVDIGAYGEPKVKHFEARSSTRQLEKFVRDVHGFQMLYADVYMERHEFWEMFDGTLYHKLRKQLNCEDAFPEVYDKICKTARH
;
A
#
# COMPACT_ATOMS: atom_id res chain seq x y z
N MET A 1 64.00 5.52 -23.11
CA MET A 1 62.89 5.68 -22.14
C MET A 1 63.11 4.64 -21.06
N ASP A 2 63.42 5.11 -19.84
CA ASP A 2 64.09 4.30 -18.82
C ASP A 2 63.22 3.20 -18.20
N PRO A 3 63.75 1.97 -18.03
CA PRO A 3 63.10 0.88 -17.29
C PRO A 3 62.66 1.27 -15.86
N LEU A 4 63.35 2.25 -15.25
CA LEU A 4 63.05 2.80 -13.93
C LEU A 4 61.70 3.54 -13.87
N LEU A 5 61.29 4.21 -14.95
CA LEU A 5 59.97 4.88 -15.02
C LEU A 5 58.83 3.86 -15.09
N TYR A 6 59.05 2.73 -15.78
CA TYR A 6 58.09 1.63 -15.86
C TYR A 6 57.93 0.90 -14.51
N LEU A 7 59.04 0.68 -13.81
CA LEU A 7 59.04 0.07 -12.48
C LEU A 7 58.34 0.98 -11.45
N GLY A 8 58.59 2.29 -11.51
CA GLY A 8 57.91 3.29 -10.67
C GLY A 8 56.40 3.35 -10.91
N GLY A 9 55.96 3.29 -12.18
CA GLY A 9 54.54 3.22 -12.53
C GLY A 9 53.84 1.96 -12.00
N LEU A 10 54.51 0.80 -12.06
CA LEU A 10 54.01 -0.46 -11.52
C LEU A 10 53.87 -0.45 -9.98
N VAL A 11 54.82 0.17 -9.27
CA VAL A 11 54.75 0.31 -7.81
C VAL A 11 53.61 1.24 -7.39
N ILE A 12 53.40 2.35 -8.10
CA ILE A 12 52.27 3.26 -7.82
C ILE A 12 50.93 2.55 -8.09
N LEU A 13 50.81 1.82 -9.20
CA LEU A 13 49.61 1.03 -9.52
C LEU A 13 49.34 -0.05 -8.47
N PHE A 14 50.38 -0.71 -7.96
CA PHE A 14 50.26 -1.70 -6.89
C PHE A 14 49.83 -1.08 -5.55
N LEU A 15 50.38 0.07 -5.18
CA LEU A 15 49.98 0.81 -3.97
C LEU A 15 48.55 1.34 -4.08
N VAL A 16 48.15 1.86 -5.25
CA VAL A 16 46.76 2.26 -5.51
C VAL A 16 45.83 1.04 -5.45
N TRP A 17 46.25 -0.09 -6.01
CA TRP A 17 45.48 -1.34 -5.97
C TRP A 17 45.32 -1.87 -4.54
N ILE A 18 46.38 -1.86 -3.72
CA ILE A 18 46.31 -2.18 -2.28
C ILE A 18 45.39 -1.20 -1.55
N LYS A 19 45.47 0.09 -1.87
CA LYS A 19 44.62 1.11 -1.25
C LYS A 19 43.14 0.92 -1.62
N VAL A 20 42.84 0.57 -2.87
CA VAL A 20 41.47 0.32 -3.36
C VAL A 20 40.93 -1.01 -2.84
N LYS A 21 41.68 -2.12 -2.97
CA LYS A 21 41.27 -3.44 -2.47
C LYS A 21 41.29 -3.53 -0.95
N GLY A 22 42.21 -2.85 -0.29
CA GLY A 22 42.25 -2.71 1.16
C GLY A 22 41.07 -1.89 1.68
N LEU A 23 40.74 -0.79 1.00
CA LEU A 23 39.54 -0.01 1.29
C LEU A 23 38.27 -0.84 1.05
N GLU A 24 38.19 -1.58 -0.05
CA GLU A 24 37.09 -2.52 -0.32
C GLU A 24 37.00 -3.60 0.76
N TYR A 25 38.13 -4.17 1.18
CA TYR A 25 38.19 -5.15 2.25
C TYR A 25 37.70 -4.58 3.58
N VAL A 26 38.11 -3.36 3.95
CA VAL A 26 37.64 -2.66 5.16
C VAL A 26 36.15 -2.32 5.05
N ILE A 27 35.69 -1.81 3.90
CA ILE A 27 34.27 -1.51 3.64
C ILE A 27 33.42 -2.78 3.61
N VAL A 28 33.97 -3.96 3.33
CA VAL A 28 33.22 -5.23 3.30
C VAL A 28 33.26 -5.95 4.66
N HIS A 29 34.43 -6.04 5.28
CA HIS A 29 34.65 -6.84 6.50
C HIS A 29 34.52 -6.02 7.79
N GLN A 30 34.80 -4.71 7.73
CA GLN A 30 34.68 -3.78 8.86
C GLN A 30 33.49 -2.82 8.68
N ARG A 31 32.44 -3.25 7.95
CA ARG A 31 31.18 -2.50 7.76
C ARG A 31 30.63 -1.95 9.05
N TRP A 32 30.74 -2.71 10.14
CA TRP A 32 30.24 -2.33 11.45
C TRP A 32 30.87 -1.03 11.96
N ILE A 33 32.13 -0.71 11.64
CA ILE A 33 32.79 0.55 12.02
C ILE A 33 32.06 1.72 11.35
N PHE A 34 31.86 1.62 10.03
CA PHE A 34 31.16 2.65 9.27
C PHE A 34 29.69 2.77 9.70
N VAL A 35 29.05 1.63 9.94
CA VAL A 35 27.66 1.57 10.39
C VAL A 35 27.51 2.22 11.77
N CYS A 36 28.35 1.86 12.74
CA CYS A 36 28.20 2.33 14.11
C CYS A 36 28.67 3.77 14.32
N LEU A 37 29.72 4.21 13.64
CA LEU A 37 30.30 5.54 13.85
C LEU A 37 29.70 6.62 12.96
N PHE A 38 29.14 6.26 11.79
CA PHE A 38 28.65 7.25 10.83
C PHE A 38 27.17 7.04 10.49
N LEU A 39 26.78 5.86 10.00
CA LEU A 39 25.39 5.64 9.56
C LEU A 39 24.39 5.69 10.71
N LEU A 40 24.66 5.02 11.85
CA LEU A 40 23.75 5.02 12.99
C LEU A 40 23.58 6.43 13.57
N PRO A 41 24.64 7.19 13.88
CA PRO A 41 24.48 8.59 14.32
C PRO A 41 23.78 9.46 13.29
N LEU A 42 24.10 9.33 11.99
CA LEU A 42 23.45 10.09 10.93
C LEU A 42 21.96 9.74 10.80
N SER A 43 21.59 8.46 10.95
CA SER A 43 20.20 8.01 10.99
C SER A 43 19.46 8.63 12.15
N VAL A 44 20.04 8.62 13.36
CA VAL A 44 19.42 9.25 14.54
C VAL A 44 19.24 10.75 14.33
N ILE A 45 20.23 11.45 13.79
CA ILE A 45 20.11 12.89 13.46
C ILE A 45 18.99 13.12 12.45
N PHE A 46 18.89 12.27 11.43
CA PHE A 46 17.86 12.34 10.41
C PHE A 46 16.47 12.11 11.02
N ASP A 47 16.30 11.11 11.87
CA ASP A 47 15.05 10.79 12.56
C ASP A 47 14.63 11.95 13.49
N VAL A 48 15.58 12.50 14.25
CA VAL A 48 15.35 13.68 15.10
C VAL A 48 14.93 14.88 14.27
N TYR A 49 15.57 15.13 13.12
CA TYR A 49 15.19 16.22 12.22
C TYR A 49 13.76 16.04 11.70
N TYR A 50 13.38 14.85 11.25
CA TYR A 50 12.03 14.58 10.75
C TYR A 50 10.98 14.68 11.85
N TYR A 51 11.29 14.19 13.05
CA TYR A 51 10.43 14.31 14.21
C TYR A 51 10.21 15.77 14.62
N LEU A 52 11.29 16.54 14.74
CA LEU A 52 11.22 17.97 15.06
C LEU A 52 10.45 18.74 13.97
N ARG A 53 10.71 18.45 12.68
CA ARG A 53 9.98 19.04 11.56
C ARG A 53 8.48 18.76 11.67
N ALA A 54 8.09 17.50 11.88
CA ALA A 54 6.69 17.11 11.99
C ALA A 54 6.02 17.79 13.20
N TRP A 55 6.69 17.81 14.35
CA TRP A 55 6.22 18.47 15.57
C TRP A 55 6.01 19.97 15.37
N ILE A 56 6.95 20.67 14.73
CA ILE A 56 6.85 22.11 14.43
C ILE A 56 5.67 22.37 13.49
N ILE A 57 5.58 21.63 12.37
CA ILE A 57 4.52 21.83 11.36
C ILE A 57 3.14 21.61 11.96
N PHE A 58 2.98 20.57 12.77
CA PHE A 58 1.74 20.24 13.46
C PHE A 58 1.36 21.35 14.46
N LYS A 59 2.31 21.77 15.31
CA LYS A 59 2.05 22.81 16.34
C LYS A 59 1.74 24.18 15.75
N MET A 60 2.29 24.49 14.56
CA MET A 60 2.00 25.73 13.85
C MET A 60 0.67 25.70 13.07
N CYS A 61 -0.05 24.56 13.05
CA CYS A 61 -1.23 24.33 12.20
C CYS A 61 -0.99 24.70 10.72
N SER A 62 0.26 24.58 10.26
CA SER A 62 0.67 24.97 8.90
C SER A 62 0.28 23.91 7.87
N ALA A 63 0.19 22.65 8.28
CA ALA A 63 -0.13 21.53 7.39
C ALA A 63 -1.50 21.68 6.69
N PRO A 64 -2.63 21.93 7.39
CA PRO A 64 -3.92 22.13 6.73
C PRO A 64 -3.93 23.30 5.74
N LYS A 65 -3.26 24.41 6.09
CA LYS A 65 -3.21 25.61 5.23
C LYS A 65 -2.40 25.39 3.96
N GLN A 66 -1.35 24.57 4.03
CA GLN A 66 -0.51 24.27 2.88
C GLN A 66 -1.03 23.11 2.04
N HIS A 67 -1.87 22.24 2.59
CA HIS A 67 -2.43 21.08 1.90
C HIS A 67 -3.12 21.48 0.60
N ASP A 68 -4.05 22.44 0.63
CA ASP A 68 -4.76 22.89 -0.56
C ASP A 68 -3.82 23.46 -1.63
N GLN A 69 -2.73 24.10 -1.20
CA GLN A 69 -1.72 24.59 -2.12
C GLN A 69 -0.94 23.45 -2.78
N ARG A 70 -0.56 22.42 -2.01
CA ARG A 70 0.11 21.22 -2.53
C ARG A 70 -0.79 20.45 -3.50
N VAL A 71 -2.09 20.36 -3.20
CA VAL A 71 -3.08 19.77 -4.11
C VAL A 71 -3.17 20.58 -5.41
N ARG A 72 -3.25 21.92 -5.32
CA ARG A 72 -3.23 22.80 -6.51
C ARG A 72 -1.94 22.63 -7.32
N ASP A 73 -0.81 22.44 -6.68
CA ASP A 73 0.48 22.20 -7.35
C ASP A 73 0.49 20.86 -8.10
N ILE A 74 -0.15 19.82 -7.57
CA ILE A 74 -0.32 18.53 -8.24
C ILE A 74 -1.29 18.67 -9.43
N GLN A 75 -2.42 19.33 -9.23
CA GLN A 75 -3.36 19.62 -10.33
C GLN A 75 -2.67 20.39 -11.46
N ARG A 76 -1.81 21.36 -11.13
CA ARG A 76 -1.00 22.08 -12.11
C ARG A 76 -0.09 21.13 -12.89
N GLN A 77 0.69 20.28 -12.21
CA GLN A 77 1.58 19.31 -12.86
C GLN A 77 0.82 18.35 -13.80
N VAL A 78 -0.37 17.88 -13.40
CA VAL A 78 -1.22 17.02 -14.24
C VAL A 78 -1.76 17.78 -15.46
N ARG A 79 -2.21 19.02 -15.30
CA ARG A 79 -2.68 19.86 -16.42
C ARG A 79 -1.55 20.22 -17.38
N GLU A 80 -0.34 20.45 -16.89
CA GLU A 80 0.85 20.66 -17.71
C GLU A 80 1.18 19.42 -18.53
N TRP A 81 1.18 18.24 -17.90
CA TRP A 81 1.34 16.96 -18.58
C TRP A 81 0.29 16.75 -19.70
N LYS A 82 -0.97 17.12 -19.44
CA LYS A 82 -2.04 17.06 -20.44
C LYS A 82 -1.81 18.03 -21.59
N LYS A 83 -1.34 19.25 -21.31
CA LYS A 83 -0.96 20.25 -22.33
C LYS A 83 0.23 19.81 -23.18
N GLU A 84 1.16 19.05 -22.61
CA GLU A 84 2.29 18.42 -23.32
C GLU A 84 1.85 17.27 -24.25
N GLY A 85 0.55 16.97 -24.31
CA GLY A 85 -0.05 15.97 -25.19
C GLY A 85 -0.04 14.55 -24.62
N GLY A 86 0.20 14.37 -23.31
CA GLY A 86 0.04 13.06 -22.65
C GLY A 86 0.96 11.95 -23.15
N LYS A 87 2.08 12.28 -23.81
CA LYS A 87 2.92 11.32 -24.56
C LYS A 87 3.55 10.18 -23.75
N LYS A 88 3.57 10.32 -22.43
CA LYS A 88 4.15 9.36 -21.48
C LYS A 88 3.18 9.23 -20.32
N HIS A 89 2.94 8.02 -19.85
CA HIS A 89 2.19 7.82 -18.62
C HIS A 89 2.84 8.58 -17.44
N MET A 90 2.02 8.93 -16.45
CA MET A 90 2.43 9.53 -15.18
C MET A 90 2.72 8.46 -14.13
N CYS A 91 3.60 8.79 -13.18
CA CYS A 91 3.77 8.04 -11.96
C CYS A 91 4.19 8.96 -10.80
N THR A 92 4.11 8.47 -9.57
CA THR A 92 4.53 9.27 -8.40
C THR A 92 6.02 9.58 -8.49
N GLY A 93 6.41 10.81 -8.17
CA GLY A 93 7.80 11.25 -8.13
C GLY A 93 8.55 10.86 -6.86
N ARG A 94 7.94 10.04 -5.98
CA ARG A 94 8.58 9.55 -4.76
C ARG A 94 9.86 8.77 -5.13
N PRO A 95 11.04 9.18 -4.63
CA PRO A 95 12.30 8.49 -4.83
C PRO A 95 12.26 7.02 -4.37
N GLY A 96 12.96 6.15 -5.09
CA GLY A 96 13.01 4.72 -4.78
C GLY A 96 13.62 4.40 -3.41
N TRP A 97 14.63 5.17 -2.98
CA TRP A 97 15.30 4.98 -1.69
C TRP A 97 14.40 5.31 -0.48
N LEU A 98 13.30 6.05 -0.68
CA LEU A 98 12.27 6.29 0.34
C LEU A 98 11.23 5.18 0.38
N THR A 99 11.29 4.17 -0.49
CA THR A 99 10.28 3.11 -0.58
C THR A 99 10.76 1.86 0.17
N VAL A 100 9.88 1.28 1.00
CA VAL A 100 10.17 0.04 1.76
C VAL A 100 10.35 -1.18 0.84
N SER A 101 9.69 -1.16 -0.33
CA SER A 101 9.82 -2.20 -1.34
C SER A 101 11.20 -2.17 -1.99
N LEU A 102 11.88 -3.31 -1.98
CA LEU A 102 13.17 -3.54 -2.65
C LEU A 102 13.10 -3.48 -4.20
N ARG A 103 11.90 -3.29 -4.76
CA ARG A 103 11.68 -3.24 -6.21
C ARG A 103 12.16 -1.92 -6.81
N VAL A 104 12.97 -2.02 -7.86
CA VAL A 104 13.36 -0.89 -8.70
C VAL A 104 12.54 -0.92 -9.99
N GLY A 105 11.46 -0.15 -10.02
CA GLY A 105 10.58 -0.06 -11.19
C GLY A 105 11.22 0.75 -12.33
N LYS A 106 11.40 0.12 -13.51
CA LYS A 106 11.91 0.78 -14.72
C LYS A 106 11.06 1.98 -15.15
N TYR A 107 9.75 1.90 -14.90
CA TYR A 107 8.77 2.93 -15.27
C TYR A 107 9.12 4.30 -14.67
N LYS A 108 9.73 4.39 -13.49
CA LYS A 108 10.14 5.65 -12.85
C LYS A 108 11.11 6.49 -13.68
N LYS A 109 11.87 5.86 -14.60
CA LYS A 109 12.81 6.53 -15.51
C LYS A 109 12.15 6.95 -16.83
N THR A 110 11.10 6.24 -17.25
CA THR A 110 10.46 6.46 -18.57
C THR A 110 9.22 7.32 -18.49
N HIS A 111 8.50 7.29 -17.35
CA HIS A 111 7.23 7.99 -17.10
C HIS A 111 7.46 9.41 -16.58
N LYS A 112 6.44 10.28 -16.69
CA LYS A 112 6.46 11.62 -16.08
C LYS A 112 6.30 11.46 -14.57
N ASN A 113 7.26 11.97 -13.80
CA ASN A 113 7.21 11.95 -12.34
C ASN A 113 6.39 13.15 -11.83
N ILE A 114 5.30 12.88 -11.13
CA ILE A 114 4.46 13.88 -10.44
C ILE A 114 4.92 14.00 -8.99
N MET A 115 5.46 15.16 -8.62
CA MET A 115 6.02 15.37 -7.29
C MET A 115 4.89 15.56 -6.27
N ILE A 116 4.80 14.62 -5.32
CA ILE A 116 3.74 14.53 -4.30
C ILE A 116 4.34 14.65 -2.89
N ASN A 117 4.89 15.82 -2.54
CA ASN A 117 5.55 16.02 -1.25
C ASN A 117 4.53 16.29 -0.12
N MET A 118 3.69 15.28 0.18
CA MET A 118 2.54 15.39 1.09
C MET A 118 2.66 14.32 2.19
N MET A 119 3.29 14.66 3.32
CA MET A 119 3.68 13.75 4.41
C MET A 119 3.06 14.11 5.77
N ASP A 120 2.16 15.08 5.83
CA ASP A 120 1.70 15.67 7.08
C ASP A 120 0.36 15.06 7.55
N ILE A 121 0.18 15.01 8.87
CA ILE A 121 -1.14 14.77 9.47
C ILE A 121 -1.87 16.11 9.52
N LEU A 122 -3.07 16.16 8.92
CA LEU A 122 -3.81 17.40 8.74
C LEU A 122 -4.68 17.70 9.97
N GLU A 123 -5.45 16.72 10.42
CA GLU A 123 -6.44 16.93 11.47
C GLU A 123 -6.73 15.63 12.22
N VAL A 124 -6.97 15.72 13.53
CA VAL A 124 -7.54 14.64 14.33
C VAL A 124 -8.80 15.17 15.00
N ASP A 125 -9.95 14.59 14.68
CA ASP A 125 -11.21 14.86 15.34
C ASP A 125 -11.62 13.66 16.20
N THR A 126 -11.47 13.85 17.51
CA THR A 126 -11.76 12.83 18.54
C THR A 126 -13.25 12.66 18.82
N LYS A 127 -14.10 13.64 18.46
CA LYS A 127 -15.56 13.52 18.60
C LYS A 127 -16.12 12.62 17.53
N ARG A 128 -15.64 12.82 16.29
CA ARG A 128 -16.06 12.04 15.13
C ARG A 128 -15.26 10.75 14.96
N GLN A 129 -14.17 10.60 15.71
CA GLN A 129 -13.27 9.45 15.67
C GLN A 129 -12.62 9.32 14.29
N VAL A 130 -12.03 10.41 13.82
CA VAL A 130 -11.48 10.52 12.47
C VAL A 130 -10.10 11.18 12.48
N VAL A 131 -9.17 10.67 11.67
CA VAL A 131 -7.89 11.33 11.42
C VAL A 131 -7.68 11.54 9.93
N ARG A 132 -7.45 12.79 9.53
CA ARG A 132 -7.17 13.18 8.15
C ARG A 132 -5.67 13.33 7.95
N VAL A 133 -5.12 12.65 6.95
CA VAL A 133 -3.68 12.61 6.69
C VAL A 133 -3.39 12.76 5.21
N GLU A 134 -2.16 13.16 4.89
CA GLU A 134 -1.65 13.15 3.53
C GLU A 134 -1.11 11.75 3.13
N PRO A 135 -1.07 11.42 1.83
CA PRO A 135 -0.80 10.05 1.38
C PRO A 135 0.62 9.54 1.67
N LEU A 136 1.61 10.41 1.90
CA LEU A 136 2.96 10.00 2.32
C LEU A 136 3.20 10.14 3.83
N ALA A 137 2.18 10.46 4.63
CA ALA A 137 2.29 10.30 6.07
C ALA A 137 2.57 8.83 6.40
N ASN A 138 3.54 8.58 7.26
CA ASN A 138 3.97 7.22 7.60
C ASN A 138 3.29 6.71 8.88
N MET A 139 3.27 5.40 9.05
CA MET A 139 2.61 4.75 10.19
C MET A 139 3.23 5.15 11.52
N GLY A 140 4.55 5.36 11.57
CA GLY A 140 5.23 5.81 12.79
C GLY A 140 4.72 7.18 13.27
N GLN A 141 4.57 8.14 12.36
CA GLN A 141 4.03 9.48 12.65
C GLN A 141 2.58 9.42 13.12
N VAL A 142 1.74 8.67 12.39
CA VAL A 142 0.31 8.56 12.70
C VAL A 142 0.11 7.87 14.05
N THR A 143 0.80 6.76 14.27
CA THR A 143 0.70 5.97 15.51
C THR A 143 1.21 6.75 16.71
N ALA A 144 2.35 7.43 16.60
CA ALA A 144 2.89 8.25 17.68
C ALA A 144 1.92 9.37 18.09
N LEU A 145 1.32 10.06 17.11
CA LEU A 145 0.33 11.10 17.39
C LEU A 145 -0.90 10.53 18.07
N LEU A 146 -1.53 9.52 17.47
CA LEU A 146 -2.79 8.94 17.99
C LEU A 146 -2.59 8.35 19.39
N ASN A 147 -1.49 7.62 19.63
CA ASN A 147 -1.19 7.06 20.94
C ASN A 147 -1.04 8.14 22.01
N SER A 148 -0.42 9.29 21.68
CA SER A 148 -0.25 10.40 22.63
C SER A 148 -1.57 11.01 23.14
N ILE A 149 -2.65 10.84 22.38
CA ILE A 149 -4.00 11.33 22.71
C ILE A 149 -4.97 10.18 23.06
N GLY A 150 -4.47 8.96 23.20
CA GLY A 150 -5.26 7.79 23.61
C GLY A 150 -6.14 7.17 22.52
N TRP A 151 -5.76 7.34 21.25
CA TRP A 151 -6.43 6.75 20.09
C TRP A 151 -5.50 5.82 19.31
N THR A 152 -6.07 4.94 18.49
CA THR A 152 -5.35 4.08 17.55
C THR A 152 -6.17 3.82 16.29
N LEU A 153 -5.55 3.29 15.24
CA LEU A 153 -6.22 2.84 14.03
C LEU A 153 -6.79 1.42 14.20
N PRO A 154 -7.93 1.08 13.57
CA PRO A 154 -8.51 -0.26 13.60
C PRO A 154 -7.61 -1.32 12.97
N VAL A 155 -6.90 -0.98 11.90
CA VAL A 155 -5.85 -1.81 11.27
C VAL A 155 -4.53 -1.04 11.39
N LEU A 156 -3.56 -1.59 12.12
CA LEU A 156 -2.33 -0.89 12.50
C LEU A 156 -1.07 -1.66 12.07
N PRO A 157 -0.59 -1.52 10.83
CA PRO A 157 0.60 -2.22 10.35
C PRO A 157 1.84 -2.00 11.20
N GLU A 158 2.66 -3.04 11.39
CA GLU A 158 3.83 -3.05 12.28
C GLU A 158 4.98 -2.11 11.85
N LEU A 159 5.15 -1.85 10.54
CA LEU A 159 6.31 -1.12 10.03
C LEU A 159 6.05 0.39 9.93
N ASP A 160 6.81 1.17 10.70
CA ASP A 160 6.69 2.64 10.80
C ASP A 160 6.86 3.38 9.47
N ASP A 161 7.73 2.88 8.58
CA ASP A 161 8.05 3.53 7.29
C ASP A 161 6.98 3.33 6.21
N LEU A 162 5.97 2.49 6.47
CA LEU A 162 4.86 2.32 5.55
C LEU A 162 4.04 3.61 5.49
N THR A 163 3.77 4.06 4.27
CA THR A 163 2.95 5.25 4.03
C THR A 163 1.50 4.89 3.85
N VAL A 164 0.61 5.73 4.35
CA VAL A 164 -0.85 5.61 4.22
C VAL A 164 -1.30 5.29 2.79
N GLY A 165 -0.89 6.10 1.80
CA GLY A 165 -1.27 5.86 0.41
C GLY A 165 -0.65 4.58 -0.18
N GLY A 166 0.46 4.10 0.40
CA GLY A 166 1.06 2.82 0.04
C GLY A 166 0.22 1.64 0.55
N LEU A 167 -0.30 1.74 1.76
CA LEU A 167 -1.15 0.72 2.39
C LEU A 167 -2.52 0.63 1.72
N VAL A 168 -3.12 1.78 1.39
CA VAL A 168 -4.39 1.84 0.63
C VAL A 168 -4.24 1.16 -0.74
N MET A 169 -3.17 1.47 -1.48
CA MET A 169 -2.95 0.92 -2.83
C MET A 169 -2.37 -0.50 -2.82
N GLY A 170 -1.90 -0.97 -1.66
CA GLY A 170 -1.16 -2.22 -1.48
C GLY A 170 -1.86 -3.24 -0.59
N THR A 171 -3.15 -3.02 -0.26
CA THR A 171 -3.98 -3.90 0.56
C THR A 171 -3.33 -4.25 1.91
N GLY A 172 -2.96 -3.23 2.68
CA GLY A 172 -2.32 -3.42 3.99
C GLY A 172 -3.18 -4.27 4.94
N ILE A 173 -2.53 -5.14 5.71
CA ILE A 173 -3.18 -6.00 6.71
C ILE A 173 -2.36 -6.04 7.99
N GLU A 174 -3.01 -6.39 9.09
CA GLU A 174 -2.36 -6.70 10.36
C GLU A 174 -3.28 -7.55 11.25
N SER A 175 -2.82 -7.91 12.44
CA SER A 175 -3.47 -8.71 13.48
C SER A 175 -4.97 -8.46 13.74
N SER A 176 -5.49 -7.25 13.48
CA SER A 176 -6.92 -6.90 13.64
C SER A 176 -7.74 -6.94 12.34
N SER A 177 -7.11 -7.28 11.22
CA SER A 177 -7.74 -7.40 9.91
C SER A 177 -8.76 -8.53 9.84
N ASN A 178 -8.75 -9.48 10.77
CA ASN A 178 -9.83 -10.47 10.89
C ASN A 178 -11.17 -9.86 11.37
N ILE A 179 -11.15 -8.64 11.89
CA ILE A 179 -12.34 -7.89 12.31
C ILE A 179 -12.66 -6.78 11.32
N TYR A 180 -11.63 -6.04 10.89
CA TYR A 180 -11.80 -4.81 10.10
C TYR A 180 -11.42 -4.96 8.62
N GLY A 181 -10.92 -6.12 8.21
CA GLY A 181 -10.45 -6.39 6.86
C GLY A 181 -9.16 -5.66 6.49
N LEU A 182 -9.05 -5.28 5.22
CA LEU A 182 -7.89 -4.60 4.65
C LEU A 182 -7.84 -3.11 5.06
N PHE A 183 -6.66 -2.51 5.01
CA PHE A 183 -6.41 -1.13 5.44
C PHE A 183 -7.30 -0.10 4.71
N GLN A 184 -7.68 -0.35 3.46
CA GLN A 184 -8.60 0.55 2.75
C GLN A 184 -10.06 0.46 3.24
N HIS A 185 -10.47 -0.62 3.92
CA HIS A 185 -11.84 -0.75 4.46
C HIS A 185 -12.07 0.12 5.69
N ILE A 186 -11.00 0.59 6.34
CA ILE A 186 -11.09 1.53 7.48
C ILE A 186 -11.02 3.00 7.05
N CYS A 187 -10.85 3.26 5.74
CA CYS A 187 -10.88 4.59 5.15
C CYS A 187 -12.33 4.98 4.82
N VAL A 188 -12.80 6.12 5.33
CA VAL A 188 -14.18 6.56 5.09
C VAL A 188 -14.32 7.46 3.86
N ALA A 189 -13.21 7.99 3.33
CA ALA A 189 -13.16 8.62 2.01
C ALA A 189 -11.75 8.81 1.48
N PHE A 190 -11.67 9.40 0.28
CA PHE A 190 -10.44 9.74 -0.45
C PHE A 190 -10.55 11.11 -1.13
N GLU A 191 -9.43 11.82 -1.26
CA GLU A 191 -9.30 13.02 -2.10
C GLU A 191 -8.37 12.69 -3.27
N LEU A 192 -8.91 12.63 -4.49
CA LEU A 192 -8.21 12.13 -5.67
C LEU A 192 -8.04 13.24 -6.71
N VAL A 193 -6.82 13.41 -7.21
CA VAL A 193 -6.57 14.19 -8.43
C VAL A 193 -6.64 13.26 -9.63
N LEU A 194 -7.63 13.47 -10.50
CA LEU A 194 -7.88 12.64 -11.67
C LEU A 194 -6.92 12.96 -12.83
N ALA A 195 -6.95 12.13 -13.88
CA ALA A 195 -6.12 12.26 -15.08
C ALA A 195 -6.31 13.60 -15.84
N ASP A 196 -7.46 14.25 -15.67
CA ASP A 196 -7.74 15.56 -16.25
C ASP A 196 -7.30 16.74 -15.36
N GLY A 197 -6.82 16.45 -14.15
CA GLY A 197 -6.42 17.43 -13.15
C GLY A 197 -7.57 18.00 -12.32
N SER A 198 -8.77 17.41 -12.40
CA SER A 198 -9.86 17.68 -11.46
C SER A 198 -9.57 17.05 -10.10
N LEU A 199 -10.07 17.67 -9.02
CA LEU A 199 -10.01 17.12 -7.67
C LEU A 199 -11.40 16.58 -7.36
N VAL A 200 -11.49 15.32 -6.98
CA VAL A 200 -12.73 14.68 -6.55
C VAL A 200 -12.58 14.14 -5.14
N ARG A 201 -13.68 14.14 -4.40
CA ARG A 201 -13.78 13.52 -3.09
C ARG A 201 -14.66 12.29 -3.22
N CYS A 202 -14.14 11.14 -2.86
CA CYS A 202 -14.83 9.86 -2.94
C CYS A 202 -15.12 9.36 -1.54
N THR A 203 -16.39 9.38 -1.12
CA THR A 203 -16.86 8.82 0.14
C THR A 203 -17.60 7.51 -0.13
N GLU A 204 -17.63 6.60 0.83
CA GLU A 204 -18.54 5.46 0.72
C GLU A 204 -19.99 6.00 0.71
N VAL A 205 -20.84 5.46 -0.17
CA VAL A 205 -22.27 5.76 -0.16
C VAL A 205 -22.96 4.45 0.14
N ARG A 206 -23.61 4.37 1.30
CA ARG A 206 -24.42 3.20 1.62
C ARG A 206 -25.71 3.31 0.82
N LEU A 207 -25.79 2.52 -0.25
CA LEU A 207 -26.98 2.40 -1.08
C LEU A 207 -27.78 1.18 -0.63
N ARG A 208 -29.07 1.37 -0.36
CA ARG A 208 -30.02 0.31 -0.09
C ARG A 208 -31.01 0.23 -1.26
N TYR A 209 -31.12 -0.96 -1.82
CA TYR A 209 -32.07 -1.29 -2.88
C TYR A 209 -33.22 -2.09 -2.27
N GLU A 210 -34.45 -1.64 -2.49
CA GLU A 210 -35.64 -2.36 -2.05
C GLU A 210 -36.56 -2.58 -3.26
N SER A 211 -36.75 -3.85 -3.62
CA SER A 211 -37.72 -4.23 -4.66
C SER A 211 -39.12 -4.22 -4.07
N ILE A 212 -40.05 -3.54 -4.74
CA ILE A 212 -41.41 -3.33 -4.26
C ILE A 212 -42.40 -3.71 -5.35
N ARG A 213 -43.48 -4.37 -4.93
CA ARG A 213 -44.60 -4.74 -5.78
C ARG A 213 -45.89 -4.04 -5.36
N GLY A 214 -46.67 -3.64 -6.37
CA GLY A 214 -47.96 -2.94 -6.22
C GLY A 214 -47.81 -1.43 -6.19
N LEU A 215 -48.59 -0.74 -7.04
CA LEU A 215 -48.51 0.71 -7.22
C LEU A 215 -48.64 1.50 -5.90
N ASP A 216 -49.62 1.14 -5.06
CA ASP A 216 -49.84 1.83 -3.78
C ASP A 216 -48.65 1.66 -2.81
N ALA A 217 -48.03 0.47 -2.80
CA ALA A 217 -46.86 0.20 -1.97
C ALA A 217 -45.62 0.95 -2.47
N ILE A 218 -45.45 1.03 -3.80
CA ILE A 218 -44.39 1.83 -4.44
C ILE A 218 -44.54 3.30 -4.05
N CYS A 219 -45.73 3.88 -4.22
CA CYS A 219 -46.00 5.27 -3.87
C CYS A 219 -45.76 5.53 -2.38
N LYS A 220 -46.27 4.65 -1.51
CA LYS A 220 -46.10 4.78 -0.06
C LYS A 220 -44.64 4.75 0.35
N LYS A 221 -43.88 3.73 -0.08
CA LYS A 221 -42.49 3.58 0.32
C LYS A 221 -41.61 4.68 -0.27
N PHE A 222 -41.86 5.11 -1.51
CA PHE A 222 -41.13 6.23 -2.11
C PHE A 222 -41.38 7.53 -1.33
N ALA A 223 -42.62 7.80 -0.90
CA ALA A 223 -42.94 8.96 -0.07
C ALA A 223 -42.31 8.87 1.34
N GLU A 224 -42.35 7.69 1.97
CA GLU A 224 -41.71 7.44 3.28
C GLU A 224 -40.20 7.69 3.24
N GLU A 225 -39.50 7.10 2.27
CA GLU A 225 -38.05 7.25 2.15
C GLU A 225 -37.66 8.68 1.75
N SER A 226 -38.47 9.36 0.93
CA SER A 226 -38.28 10.78 0.56
C SER A 226 -38.50 11.73 1.75
N ALA A 227 -39.35 11.34 2.70
CA ALA A 227 -39.60 12.11 3.92
C ALA A 227 -38.48 11.90 4.96
N ASN A 228 -37.82 10.74 4.95
CA ASN A 228 -36.70 10.45 5.85
C ASN A 228 -35.49 11.35 5.56
N LYS A 229 -35.17 12.24 6.50
CA LYS A 229 -34.06 13.20 6.37
C LYS A 229 -32.68 12.58 6.56
N GLU A 230 -32.59 11.33 6.99
CA GLU A 230 -31.32 10.59 7.01
C GLU A 230 -30.88 10.20 5.59
N ASN A 231 -31.83 10.00 4.65
CA ASN A 231 -31.52 9.71 3.26
C ASN A 231 -31.10 10.98 2.52
N GLN A 232 -29.87 10.99 1.97
CA GLN A 232 -29.39 12.07 1.10
C GLN A 232 -29.77 11.84 -0.38
N PHE A 233 -30.01 10.59 -0.77
CA PHE A 233 -30.53 10.22 -2.08
C PHE A 233 -31.76 9.32 -1.92
N VAL A 234 -32.79 9.59 -2.72
CA VAL A 234 -33.96 8.71 -2.86
C VAL A 234 -34.34 8.72 -4.33
N GLU A 235 -34.23 7.56 -4.98
CA GLU A 235 -34.56 7.37 -6.39
C GLU A 235 -35.41 6.11 -6.56
N GLY A 236 -36.25 6.08 -7.59
CA GLY A 236 -37.10 4.94 -7.91
C GLY A 236 -37.02 4.61 -9.40
N LEU A 237 -36.73 3.36 -9.72
CA LEU A 237 -36.80 2.82 -11.08
C LEU A 237 -37.97 1.85 -11.17
N GLN A 238 -39.02 2.26 -11.89
CA GLN A 238 -40.22 1.45 -12.09
C GLN A 238 -40.13 0.67 -13.41
N TYR A 239 -40.23 -0.65 -13.34
CA TYR A 239 -40.12 -1.57 -14.49
C TYR A 239 -41.48 -1.94 -15.08
N SER A 240 -42.54 -1.90 -14.26
CA SER A 240 -43.92 -2.08 -14.69
C SER A 240 -44.88 -1.31 -13.77
N ARG A 241 -46.18 -1.25 -14.09
CA ARG A 241 -47.18 -0.57 -13.24
C ARG A 241 -47.13 -1.02 -11.78
N ASP A 242 -46.78 -2.29 -11.56
CA ASP A 242 -46.83 -2.92 -10.25
C ASP A 242 -45.45 -3.43 -9.78
N GLU A 243 -44.34 -3.04 -10.42
CA GLU A 243 -42.98 -3.42 -9.99
C GLU A 243 -41.98 -2.26 -10.11
N ALA A 244 -41.30 -1.94 -9.02
CA ALA A 244 -40.23 -0.95 -8.97
C ALA A 244 -39.12 -1.35 -8.01
N VAL A 245 -37.95 -0.70 -8.15
CA VAL A 245 -36.88 -0.70 -7.15
C VAL A 245 -36.74 0.71 -6.61
N ILE A 246 -36.85 0.85 -5.29
CA ILE A 246 -36.56 2.10 -4.59
C ILE A 246 -35.13 2.02 -4.04
N MET A 247 -34.34 3.03 -4.36
CA MET A 247 -32.94 3.17 -3.98
C MET A 247 -32.82 4.33 -3.00
N THR A 248 -32.26 4.06 -1.83
CA THR A 248 -31.95 5.08 -0.84
C THR A 248 -30.45 5.12 -0.62
N GLY A 249 -29.90 6.33 -0.48
CA GLY A 249 -28.47 6.53 -0.32
C GLY A 249 -28.18 7.46 0.85
N THR A 250 -27.29 7.02 1.72
CA THR A 250 -26.64 7.90 2.69
C THR A 250 -25.17 8.05 2.33
N MET A 251 -24.74 9.28 2.04
CA MET A 251 -23.33 9.65 2.01
C MET A 251 -22.72 9.34 3.37
N THR A 252 -21.59 8.65 3.36
CA THR A 252 -20.72 8.62 4.53
C THR A 252 -19.82 9.84 4.48
N ASP A 253 -19.63 10.47 5.62
CA ASP A 253 -18.97 11.76 5.68
C ASP A 253 -17.45 11.59 5.84
N HIS A 254 -16.67 11.76 4.74
CA HIS A 254 -15.47 12.63 4.64
C HIS A 254 -14.06 12.10 4.27
N ALA A 255 -13.30 12.96 3.54
CA ALA A 255 -11.95 12.87 2.92
C ALA A 255 -10.86 12.10 3.68
N GLU A 256 -10.03 11.26 3.02
CA GLU A 256 -8.88 10.49 3.56
C GLU A 256 -8.81 10.43 5.08
N ILE A 257 -9.84 9.82 5.65
CA ILE A 257 -10.10 9.77 7.06
C ILE A 257 -10.10 8.30 7.49
N PHE A 258 -9.30 8.00 8.51
CA PHE A 258 -9.39 6.71 9.18
C PHE A 258 -10.35 6.80 10.35
N GLN A 259 -11.18 5.77 10.52
CA GLN A 259 -11.93 5.61 11.76
C GLN A 259 -10.95 5.37 12.92
N LEU A 260 -11.18 5.99 14.08
CA LEU A 260 -10.32 5.89 15.25
C LEU A 260 -10.97 5.01 16.33
N MET A 261 -10.14 4.27 17.06
CA MET A 261 -10.56 3.51 18.24
C MET A 261 -9.90 4.05 19.49
N LYS A 262 -10.67 4.15 20.58
CA LYS A 262 -10.15 4.61 21.88
C LYS A 262 -9.32 3.52 22.53
N ASN A 263 -8.14 3.87 23.03
CA ASN A 263 -7.28 2.95 23.78
C ASN A 263 -8.00 2.53 25.07
N GLY A 264 -8.35 1.23 25.19
CA GLY A 264 -8.95 0.62 26.39
C GLY A 264 -10.45 0.29 26.35
N GLY A 265 -11.13 0.37 25.18
CA GLY A 265 -12.52 -0.10 25.01
C GLY A 265 -12.67 -1.64 25.14
N LYS A 266 -13.88 -2.11 25.53
CA LYS A 266 -14.18 -3.50 25.97
C LYS A 266 -13.97 -4.65 24.95
N ASN A 267 -13.45 -4.41 23.75
CA ASN A 267 -13.00 -5.47 22.84
C ASN A 267 -11.47 -5.48 22.80
N LYS A 268 -10.87 -6.15 23.79
CA LYS A 268 -9.41 -6.30 23.92
C LYS A 268 -8.91 -7.36 22.92
N ILE A 269 -7.99 -6.98 22.04
CA ILE A 269 -6.67 -7.64 21.94
C ILE A 269 -5.63 -6.54 21.66
N LEU A 270 -4.88 -6.16 22.69
CA LEU A 270 -3.76 -5.22 22.63
C LEU A 270 -2.48 -6.06 22.50
N PHE A 271 -2.05 -6.41 21.28
CA PHE A 271 -0.67 -6.87 21.04
C PHE A 271 0.18 -5.65 20.70
N SER A 272 0.60 -4.89 21.71
CA SER A 272 1.75 -4.01 21.54
C SER A 272 3.00 -4.88 21.59
N VAL A 273 3.50 -5.35 20.44
CA VAL A 273 4.89 -5.79 20.39
C VAL A 273 5.72 -4.51 20.32
N TYR A 274 6.17 -4.04 21.47
CA TYR A 274 7.32 -3.15 21.52
C TYR A 274 8.53 -3.97 21.05
N ILE A 275 8.75 -4.04 19.73
CA ILE A 275 10.10 -4.33 19.25
C ILE A 275 10.87 -3.06 19.56
N ASN A 276 11.48 -3.05 20.75
CA ASN A 276 12.57 -2.14 21.06
C ASN A 276 13.45 -2.09 19.81
N GLN A 277 13.82 -0.88 19.38
CA GLN A 277 14.69 -0.58 18.24
C GLN A 277 16.14 -1.06 18.51
N ALA A 278 16.25 -2.30 19.00
CA ALA A 278 17.38 -3.02 19.56
C ALA A 278 17.22 -4.54 19.34
N SER A 279 16.32 -5.00 18.46
CA SER A 279 16.57 -6.22 17.70
C SER A 279 16.70 -5.88 16.22
N LYS A 280 17.93 -5.51 15.82
CA LYS A 280 18.56 -6.35 14.80
C LYS A 280 18.41 -7.78 15.31
N ALA A 281 17.29 -8.45 14.99
CA ALA A 281 17.33 -9.89 14.91
C ALA A 281 18.58 -10.15 14.09
N ALA A 282 19.54 -10.82 14.72
CA ALA A 282 20.83 -11.12 14.16
C ALA A 282 20.58 -11.88 12.85
N PHE A 283 20.36 -11.14 11.77
CA PHE A 283 20.55 -11.66 10.45
C PHE A 283 22.05 -11.95 10.42
N PRO A 284 22.45 -13.22 10.33
CA PRO A 284 23.86 -13.53 10.23
C PRO A 284 24.45 -12.67 9.11
N PRO A 285 25.71 -12.21 9.23
CA PRO A 285 26.35 -11.26 8.31
C PRO A 285 26.52 -11.77 6.86
N LYS A 286 25.85 -12.88 6.51
CA LYS A 286 25.72 -13.48 5.19
C LYS A 286 24.25 -13.45 4.70
N LEU A 287 23.61 -12.29 4.69
CA LEU A 287 22.49 -12.06 3.75
C LEU A 287 23.06 -11.42 2.48
N SER A 288 23.74 -12.26 1.71
CA SER A 288 24.10 -11.96 0.32
C SER A 288 23.11 -12.64 -0.66
N GLY A 289 22.09 -13.33 -0.14
CA GLY A 289 21.07 -14.00 -0.94
C GLY A 289 19.79 -13.18 -1.07
N THR A 290 19.07 -13.43 -2.15
CA THR A 290 17.77 -12.82 -2.48
C THR A 290 16.73 -13.22 -1.43
N ILE A 291 16.43 -12.33 -0.49
CA ILE A 291 15.20 -12.44 0.33
C ILE A 291 14.03 -12.26 -0.65
N CYS A 292 13.24 -13.31 -0.84
CA CYS A 292 12.05 -13.27 -1.68
C CYS A 292 10.82 -13.28 -0.76
N PRO A 293 10.39 -12.10 -0.26
CA PRO A 293 9.18 -12.04 0.54
C PRO A 293 8.02 -12.49 -0.35
N ARG A 294 7.32 -13.52 0.11
CA ARG A 294 6.28 -14.23 -0.62
C ARG A 294 5.06 -14.22 0.27
N ASN A 295 4.13 -13.30 -0.01
CA ASN A 295 2.87 -13.16 0.71
C ASN A 295 1.72 -13.49 -0.22
N PHE A 296 0.82 -14.33 0.29
CA PHE A 296 -0.26 -14.95 -0.45
C PHE A 296 -1.45 -15.15 0.48
N PHE A 297 -2.63 -14.84 -0.01
CA PHE A 297 -3.89 -14.96 0.70
C PHE A 297 -4.56 -16.29 0.36
N PHE A 298 -4.98 -17.04 1.37
CA PHE A 298 -5.62 -18.35 1.21
C PHE A 298 -6.87 -18.49 2.09
N PRO A 299 -7.85 -19.29 1.67
CA PRO A 299 -8.84 -19.84 2.59
C PRO A 299 -8.16 -20.60 3.77
N PRO A 300 -8.63 -20.44 5.02
CA PRO A 300 -7.98 -21.00 6.22
C PRO A 300 -7.83 -22.52 6.23
N ASP A 301 -8.78 -23.24 5.62
CA ASP A 301 -8.82 -24.69 5.51
C ASP A 301 -7.67 -25.26 4.66
N LEU A 302 -7.02 -24.42 3.85
CA LEU A 302 -5.97 -24.84 2.91
C LEU A 302 -4.55 -24.56 3.41
N LEU A 303 -4.37 -23.99 4.61
CA LEU A 303 -3.08 -23.58 5.19
C LEU A 303 -2.00 -24.68 5.14
N LEU A 304 -2.37 -25.93 5.48
CA LEU A 304 -1.45 -27.07 5.50
C LEU A 304 -1.09 -27.59 4.09
N SER A 305 -1.95 -27.30 3.10
CA SER A 305 -1.76 -27.72 1.70
C SER A 305 -1.03 -26.67 0.87
N ALA A 306 -1.09 -25.40 1.28
CA ALA A 306 -0.62 -24.25 0.52
C ALA A 306 0.90 -24.14 0.39
N PHE A 307 1.65 -24.66 1.36
CA PHE A 307 3.09 -24.76 1.26
C PHE A 307 3.49 -26.19 0.94
N PRO A 308 3.80 -26.52 -0.33
CA PRO A 308 4.38 -27.81 -0.65
C PRO A 308 5.64 -27.99 0.21
N SER A 309 5.77 -29.17 0.81
CA SER A 309 6.88 -29.68 1.63
C SER A 309 8.30 -29.52 1.02
N ARG A 310 8.40 -28.94 -0.17
CA ARG A 310 9.60 -28.76 -1.00
C ARG A 310 10.38 -27.48 -0.71
N SER A 311 9.75 -26.38 -0.27
CA SER A 311 10.45 -25.09 -0.13
C SER A 311 11.17 -24.94 1.22
N LYS A 312 10.66 -25.57 2.30
CA LYS A 312 11.21 -25.52 3.68
C LYS A 312 11.64 -24.09 4.10
N VAL A 313 10.89 -23.08 3.69
CA VAL A 313 11.15 -21.68 4.03
C VAL A 313 10.43 -21.36 5.33
N TYR A 314 11.19 -21.03 6.36
CA TYR A 314 10.71 -20.60 7.67
C TYR A 314 11.60 -19.47 8.18
N PRO A 315 11.06 -18.53 8.97
CA PRO A 315 9.69 -18.49 9.51
C PRO A 315 8.58 -18.13 8.50
N LEU A 316 7.35 -18.53 8.81
CA LEU A 316 6.12 -18.08 8.15
C LEU A 316 5.39 -17.12 9.08
N TRP A 317 4.97 -15.97 8.56
CA TRP A 317 4.04 -15.06 9.20
C TRP A 317 2.63 -15.40 8.72
N LEU A 318 1.69 -15.51 9.65
CA LEU A 318 0.30 -15.88 9.37
C LEU A 318 -0.61 -14.78 9.89
N CYS A 319 -1.38 -14.17 9.00
CA CYS A 319 -2.28 -13.08 9.38
C CYS A 319 -3.68 -13.32 8.78
N PRO A 320 -4.67 -13.73 9.60
CA PRO A 320 -6.05 -13.84 9.13
C PRO A 320 -6.66 -12.46 8.87
N PHE A 321 -7.45 -12.33 7.81
CA PHE A 321 -8.23 -11.15 7.52
C PHE A 321 -9.57 -11.48 6.87
N VAL A 322 -10.59 -10.68 7.15
CA VAL A 322 -11.90 -10.80 6.49
C VAL A 322 -11.87 -9.96 5.23
N LEU A 323 -12.25 -10.56 4.11
CA LEU A 323 -12.46 -9.88 2.85
C LEU A 323 -13.97 -9.68 2.67
N PRO A 324 -14.48 -8.44 2.76
CA PRO A 324 -15.90 -8.18 2.59
C PRO A 324 -16.30 -8.37 1.12
N ASN A 325 -17.54 -8.78 0.88
CA ASN A 325 -18.10 -8.86 -0.47
C ASN A 325 -18.40 -7.46 -1.01
N GLN A 326 -17.35 -6.79 -1.48
CA GLN A 326 -17.39 -5.48 -2.10
C GLN A 326 -16.72 -5.53 -3.48
N PRO A 327 -17.21 -4.77 -4.46
CA PRO A 327 -16.65 -4.79 -5.80
C PRO A 327 -15.24 -4.19 -5.83
N GLY A 328 -14.32 -4.83 -6.54
CA GLY A 328 -12.93 -4.37 -6.65
C GLY A 328 -12.01 -5.44 -7.23
N MET A 329 -10.73 -5.09 -7.42
CA MET A 329 -9.73 -6.04 -7.92
C MET A 329 -9.50 -7.23 -7.00
N VAL A 330 -9.70 -7.04 -5.69
CA VAL A 330 -9.58 -8.06 -4.65
C VAL A 330 -10.92 -8.16 -3.97
N HIS A 331 -11.64 -9.26 -4.20
CA HIS A 331 -12.95 -9.54 -3.62
C HIS A 331 -13.16 -11.05 -3.46
N PRO A 332 -14.03 -11.51 -2.56
CA PRO A 332 -14.31 -12.94 -2.36
C PRO A 332 -14.83 -13.59 -3.64
N LYS A 333 -14.66 -14.91 -3.80
CA LYS A 333 -15.25 -15.59 -4.97
C LYS A 333 -16.77 -15.73 -4.83
N GLY A 334 -17.25 -15.95 -3.61
CA GLY A 334 -18.67 -16.04 -3.29
C GLY A 334 -19.35 -14.68 -3.15
N ASP A 335 -20.65 -14.73 -2.85
CA ASP A 335 -21.49 -13.56 -2.61
C ASP A 335 -21.53 -13.15 -1.12
N GLU A 336 -20.59 -13.65 -0.30
CA GLU A 336 -20.52 -13.40 1.14
C GLU A 336 -19.12 -12.95 1.55
N ASP A 337 -19.01 -12.36 2.75
CA ASP A 337 -17.72 -12.03 3.34
C ASP A 337 -16.94 -13.32 3.62
N GLU A 338 -15.69 -13.39 3.15
CA GLU A 338 -14.87 -14.59 3.29
C GLU A 338 -13.63 -14.32 4.16
N LEU A 339 -13.28 -15.29 5.00
CA LEU A 339 -12.04 -15.25 5.77
C LEU A 339 -10.88 -15.76 4.90
N TYR A 340 -9.80 -15.01 4.87
CA TYR A 340 -8.54 -15.40 4.25
C TYR A 340 -7.40 -15.34 5.27
N VAL A 341 -6.28 -15.97 4.96
CA VAL A 341 -5.04 -15.95 5.73
C VAL A 341 -3.90 -15.53 4.81
N ASP A 342 -3.23 -14.43 5.14
CA ASP A 342 -1.95 -14.11 4.53
C ASP A 342 -0.86 -15.00 5.10
N ILE A 343 -0.07 -15.59 4.21
CA ILE A 343 1.10 -16.37 4.55
C ILE A 343 2.34 -15.69 3.97
N GLY A 344 3.03 -14.93 4.82
CA GLY A 344 4.31 -14.31 4.51
C GLY A 344 5.48 -15.25 4.79
N ALA A 345 6.16 -15.72 3.75
CA ALA A 345 7.37 -16.54 3.91
C ALA A 345 8.63 -15.65 3.99
N TYR A 346 9.29 -15.65 5.14
CA TYR A 346 10.52 -14.90 5.38
C TYR A 346 11.71 -15.85 5.51
N GLY A 347 12.71 -15.70 4.65
CA GLY A 347 13.97 -16.44 4.75
C GLY A 347 14.53 -16.88 3.40
N GLU A 348 15.77 -17.38 3.44
CA GLU A 348 16.44 -17.96 2.29
C GLU A 348 16.12 -19.46 2.17
N PRO A 349 15.72 -19.95 0.98
CA PRO A 349 15.53 -21.38 0.76
C PRO A 349 16.83 -22.15 1.02
N LYS A 350 16.77 -23.17 1.89
CA LYS A 350 17.95 -24.00 2.24
C LYS A 350 18.18 -25.18 1.30
N VAL A 351 17.42 -25.28 0.21
CA VAL A 351 17.51 -26.38 -0.76
C VAL A 351 18.61 -26.11 -1.79
N LYS A 352 19.41 -27.13 -2.12
CA LYS A 352 20.42 -27.04 -3.19
C LYS A 352 19.71 -26.82 -4.54
N HIS A 353 20.24 -25.92 -5.37
CA HIS A 353 19.70 -25.58 -6.70
C HIS A 353 18.25 -25.08 -6.67
N PHE A 354 17.92 -24.19 -5.73
CA PHE A 354 16.60 -23.56 -5.69
C PHE A 354 16.32 -22.72 -6.94
N GLU A 355 15.29 -23.09 -7.70
CA GLU A 355 14.82 -22.30 -8.83
C GLU A 355 13.68 -21.36 -8.42
N ALA A 356 14.01 -20.08 -8.21
CA ALA A 356 13.03 -19.09 -7.74
C ALA A 356 11.85 -18.91 -8.70
N ARG A 357 12.11 -18.85 -10.02
CA ARG A 357 11.07 -18.59 -11.02
C ARG A 357 10.07 -19.75 -11.13
N SER A 358 10.55 -20.99 -11.29
CA SER A 358 9.67 -22.15 -11.42
C SER A 358 8.91 -22.42 -10.13
N SER A 359 9.56 -22.26 -8.97
CA SER A 359 8.90 -22.34 -7.66
C SER A 359 7.81 -21.29 -7.49
N THR A 360 8.06 -20.03 -7.84
CA THR A 360 7.04 -18.98 -7.71
C THR A 360 5.89 -19.18 -8.70
N ARG A 361 6.14 -19.60 -9.95
CA ARG A 361 5.04 -19.92 -10.89
C ARG A 361 4.15 -21.06 -10.41
N GLN A 362 4.71 -22.09 -9.78
CA GLN A 362 3.92 -23.18 -9.20
C GLN A 362 3.03 -22.67 -8.06
N LEU A 363 3.56 -21.78 -7.22
CA LEU A 363 2.81 -21.18 -6.12
C LEU A 363 1.72 -20.21 -6.64
N GLU A 364 2.05 -19.37 -7.62
CA GLU A 364 1.09 -18.51 -8.33
C GLU A 364 -0.07 -19.35 -8.90
N LYS A 365 0.23 -20.46 -9.58
CA LYS A 365 -0.81 -21.36 -10.10
C LYS A 365 -1.67 -21.93 -8.98
N PHE A 366 -1.05 -22.46 -7.92
CA PHE A 366 -1.79 -23.02 -6.79
C PHE A 366 -2.72 -21.97 -6.14
N VAL A 367 -2.23 -20.75 -5.94
CA VAL A 367 -3.01 -19.65 -5.37
C VAL A 367 -4.24 -19.34 -6.25
N ARG A 368 -4.10 -19.34 -7.58
CA ARG A 368 -5.26 -19.19 -8.49
C ARG A 368 -6.23 -20.36 -8.40
N ASP A 369 -5.72 -21.59 -8.36
CA ASP A 369 -6.56 -22.81 -8.26
C ASP A 369 -7.46 -22.80 -7.01
N VAL A 370 -7.04 -22.10 -5.95
CA VAL A 370 -7.76 -21.97 -4.67
C VAL A 370 -8.41 -20.60 -4.47
N HIS A 371 -8.47 -19.77 -5.52
CA HIS A 371 -9.08 -18.43 -5.49
C HIS A 371 -8.47 -17.50 -4.42
N GLY A 372 -7.17 -17.65 -4.21
CA GLY A 372 -6.36 -16.77 -3.37
C GLY A 372 -5.76 -15.61 -4.16
N PHE A 373 -5.03 -14.75 -3.45
CA PHE A 373 -4.39 -13.56 -4.03
C PHE A 373 -2.90 -13.52 -3.72
N GLN A 374 -2.10 -13.03 -4.65
CA GLN A 374 -0.68 -12.73 -4.40
C GLN A 374 -0.49 -11.26 -4.06
N MET A 375 0.27 -10.96 -3.01
CA MET A 375 0.63 -9.56 -2.72
C MET A 375 1.52 -8.95 -3.80
N LEU A 376 1.09 -7.81 -4.33
CA LEU A 376 1.67 -7.18 -5.52
C LEU A 376 3.07 -6.60 -5.29
N TYR A 377 3.57 -6.56 -4.05
CA TYR A 377 4.94 -6.17 -3.75
C TYR A 377 5.97 -7.28 -3.97
N ALA A 378 5.55 -8.54 -4.00
CA ALA A 378 6.40 -9.68 -4.32
C ALA A 378 6.78 -9.72 -5.81
N ASP A 379 7.71 -10.60 -6.20
CA ASP A 379 7.98 -10.88 -7.62
C ASP A 379 6.78 -11.58 -8.27
N VAL A 380 6.31 -11.01 -9.39
CA VAL A 380 5.16 -11.51 -10.17
C VAL A 380 5.70 -12.07 -11.49
N TYR A 381 5.59 -13.38 -11.64
CA TYR A 381 5.97 -14.15 -12.83
C TYR A 381 4.75 -14.60 -13.65
N MET A 382 3.54 -14.37 -13.14
CA MET A 382 2.29 -14.53 -13.89
C MET A 382 2.32 -13.75 -15.20
N GLU A 383 1.71 -14.33 -16.21
CA GLU A 383 1.35 -13.66 -17.45
C GLU A 383 0.12 -12.74 -17.22
N ARG A 384 -0.14 -11.82 -18.15
CA ARG A 384 -1.21 -10.82 -17.96
C ARG A 384 -2.59 -11.47 -17.80
N HIS A 385 -2.87 -12.52 -18.58
CA HIS A 385 -4.14 -13.23 -18.48
C HIS A 385 -4.27 -13.98 -17.14
N GLU A 386 -3.18 -14.60 -16.67
CA GLU A 386 -3.12 -15.24 -15.35
C GLU A 386 -3.32 -14.23 -14.21
N PHE A 387 -2.80 -13.00 -14.37
CA PHE A 387 -3.01 -11.93 -13.42
C PHE A 387 -4.49 -11.53 -13.33
N TRP A 388 -5.17 -11.34 -14.46
CA TRP A 388 -6.60 -10.98 -14.48
C TRP A 388 -7.54 -12.16 -14.21
N GLU A 389 -7.03 -13.39 -14.19
CA GLU A 389 -7.73 -14.55 -13.62
C GLU A 389 -7.72 -14.51 -12.09
N MET A 390 -6.60 -14.05 -11.48
CA MET A 390 -6.47 -13.91 -10.03
C MET A 390 -7.18 -12.66 -9.48
N PHE A 391 -7.08 -11.53 -10.18
CA PHE A 391 -7.67 -10.24 -9.78
C PHE A 391 -8.78 -9.88 -10.76
N ASP A 392 -9.96 -9.49 -10.27
CA ASP A 392 -11.03 -9.05 -11.16
C ASP A 392 -10.74 -7.68 -11.79
N GLY A 393 -10.48 -7.69 -13.09
CA GLY A 393 -10.21 -6.49 -13.87
C GLY A 393 -11.47 -5.71 -14.29
N THR A 394 -12.67 -6.26 -14.10
CA THR A 394 -13.90 -5.72 -14.71
C THR A 394 -14.17 -4.28 -14.31
N LEU A 395 -14.24 -4.00 -13.01
CA LEU A 395 -14.47 -2.64 -12.51
C LEU A 395 -13.26 -1.73 -12.80
N TYR A 396 -12.04 -2.26 -12.66
CA TYR A 396 -10.81 -1.54 -12.87
C TYR A 396 -10.69 -1.00 -14.31
N HIS A 397 -10.90 -1.85 -15.32
CA HIS A 397 -10.84 -1.46 -16.72
C HIS A 397 -11.98 -0.51 -17.10
N LYS A 398 -13.20 -0.76 -16.59
CA LYS A 398 -14.35 0.13 -16.79
C LYS A 398 -14.05 1.55 -16.30
N LEU A 399 -13.57 1.70 -15.06
CA LEU A 399 -13.25 3.00 -14.47
C LEU A 399 -12.07 3.67 -15.19
N ARG A 400 -11.05 2.90 -15.57
CA ARG A 400 -9.92 3.46 -16.33
C ARG A 400 -10.34 4.09 -17.64
N LYS A 401 -11.26 3.46 -18.37
CA LYS A 401 -11.81 4.00 -19.60
C LYS A 401 -12.67 5.24 -19.33
N GLN A 402 -13.60 5.15 -18.38
CA GLN A 402 -14.52 6.25 -18.05
C GLN A 402 -13.81 7.51 -17.55
N LEU A 403 -12.70 7.34 -16.80
CA LEU A 403 -11.94 8.43 -16.20
C LEU A 403 -10.71 8.83 -17.04
N ASN A 404 -10.59 8.36 -18.29
CA ASN A 404 -9.46 8.63 -19.18
C ASN A 404 -8.09 8.32 -18.55
N CYS A 405 -8.00 7.25 -17.76
CA CYS A 405 -6.78 6.83 -17.08
C CYS A 405 -5.88 5.94 -17.93
N GLU A 406 -6.39 5.39 -19.04
CA GLU A 406 -5.65 4.44 -19.87
C GLU A 406 -4.34 5.02 -20.39
N ASP A 407 -4.39 6.25 -20.92
CA ASP A 407 -3.22 6.99 -21.41
C ASP A 407 -2.48 7.75 -20.31
N ALA A 408 -3.13 7.95 -19.15
CA ALA A 408 -2.58 8.76 -18.07
C ALA A 408 -1.69 7.96 -17.12
N PHE A 409 -2.03 6.70 -16.85
CA PHE A 409 -1.34 5.87 -15.87
C PHE A 409 -1.09 4.48 -16.44
N PRO A 410 0.07 3.85 -16.17
CA PRO A 410 0.30 2.48 -16.59
C PRO A 410 -0.70 1.53 -15.92
N GLU A 411 -0.98 0.40 -16.57
CA GLU A 411 -1.77 -0.64 -15.94
C GLU A 411 -1.05 -1.21 -14.71
N VAL A 412 -1.80 -1.69 -13.72
CA VAL A 412 -1.22 -2.33 -12.52
C VAL A 412 -0.24 -3.44 -12.91
N TYR A 413 -0.61 -4.32 -13.85
CA TYR A 413 0.25 -5.39 -14.35
C TYR A 413 1.59 -4.87 -14.91
N ASP A 414 1.57 -3.79 -15.68
CA ASP A 414 2.77 -3.19 -16.30
C ASP A 414 3.74 -2.59 -15.27
N LYS A 415 3.28 -2.33 -14.05
CA LYS A 415 4.13 -1.87 -12.95
C LYS A 415 4.77 -3.01 -12.17
N ILE A 416 4.13 -4.17 -12.12
CA ILE A 416 4.47 -5.25 -11.18
C ILE A 416 5.14 -6.44 -11.86
N CYS A 417 4.90 -6.68 -13.14
CA CYS A 417 5.44 -7.86 -13.84
C CYS A 417 6.98 -7.85 -13.83
N LYS A 418 7.60 -9.03 -13.93
CA LYS A 418 9.06 -9.15 -13.81
C LYS A 418 9.83 -8.30 -14.85
N THR A 419 9.30 -8.15 -16.06
CA THR A 419 9.94 -7.35 -17.13
C THR A 419 10.01 -5.86 -16.80
N ALA A 420 9.10 -5.35 -15.96
CA ALA A 420 9.07 -3.98 -15.48
C ALA A 420 10.16 -3.66 -14.43
N ARG A 421 10.96 -4.65 -14.02
CA ARG A 421 11.97 -4.54 -12.95
C ARG A 421 13.39 -4.65 -13.51
N HIS A 422 14.34 -3.98 -12.85
CA HIS A 422 15.77 -4.11 -13.12
C HIS A 422 16.36 -5.41 -12.59
#